data_AF-A0A9E2WES0-F1
#
_entry.id   AF-A0A9E2WES0-F1
#
_cell.length_a   1.000
_cell.length_b   1.000
_cell.length_c   1.000
_cell.angle_alpha   90.00
_cell.angle_beta   90.00
_cell.angle_gamma   90.00
#
_symmetry.space_group_name_H-M   'P 1'
#
loop_
_entity.id
_entity.type
_entity.pdbx_description
1 polymer ?
#
loop_
_entity_poly.entity_id
_entity_poly.type
_entity_poly.pdbx_seq_one_letter_code
_entity_poly.pdbx_strand_id
1 'polypeptide(L)' 'SYDALGRLVNVDDGHWPLAYKYDLQDRLIEEHQGWGTLRYEYDSVGQLKHCRLPDGSKLDYRHQPGGKLSSIDL' A
#
# COMPACT_ATOMS: atom_id res chain seq x y z
N SER A 1 4.97 12.94 11.09
CA SER A 1 6.43 12.75 11.13
C SER A 1 6.90 12.11 9.83
N TYR A 2 8.19 12.27 9.55
CA TYR A 2 8.83 11.78 8.34
C TYR A 2 10.00 10.87 8.70
N ASP A 3 10.37 9.95 7.80
CA ASP A 3 11.61 9.19 7.93
C ASP A 3 12.84 9.96 7.39
N ALA A 4 14.00 9.29 7.42
CA ALA A 4 15.27 9.86 6.98
C ALA A 4 15.32 10.22 5.48
N LEU A 5 14.41 9.69 4.67
CA LEU A 5 14.27 10.01 3.25
C LEU A 5 13.23 11.12 3.01
N GLY A 6 12.65 11.68 4.08
CA GLY A 6 11.64 12.73 4.00
C GLY A 6 10.25 12.21 3.65
N ARG A 7 9.99 10.92 3.86
CA ARG A 7 8.71 10.27 3.52
C ARG A 7 7.78 10.23 4.71
N LEU A 8 6.49 10.44 4.48
CA LEU A 8 5.49 10.54 5.53
C LEU A 8 5.30 9.19 6.21
N VAL A 9 5.66 9.05 7.48
CA VAL A 9 5.50 7.77 8.21
C VAL A 9 4.36 7.78 9.21
N ASN A 10 3.99 8.97 9.70
CA ASN A 10 2.89 9.11 10.64
C ASN A 10 2.23 10.48 10.48
N VAL A 11 0.91 10.54 10.52
CA VAL A 11 0.15 11.78 10.76
C VAL A 11 -0.69 11.53 11.99
N ASP A 12 -0.62 12.43 12.95
CA ASP A 12 -1.52 12.42 14.10
C ASP A 12 -2.35 13.68 14.04
N ASP A 13 -3.64 13.53 13.74
CA ASP A 13 -4.63 14.60 13.72
C ASP A 13 -5.43 14.67 15.04
N GLY A 14 -5.08 13.85 16.03
CA GLY A 14 -5.77 13.72 17.31
C GLY A 14 -7.01 12.83 17.28
N HIS A 15 -7.38 12.27 16.13
CA HIS A 15 -8.58 11.44 15.99
C HIS A 15 -8.26 10.06 15.41
N TRP A 16 -7.58 10.03 14.27
CA TRP A 16 -7.26 8.80 13.55
C TRP A 16 -5.82 8.87 13.05
N PRO A 17 -4.84 8.38 13.83
CA PRO A 17 -3.47 8.42 13.39
C PRO A 17 -3.31 7.59 12.11
N LEU A 18 -2.67 8.20 11.12
CA LEU A 18 -2.29 7.57 9.88
C LEU A 18 -0.86 7.10 10.03
N ALA A 19 -0.56 5.85 9.69
CA ALA A 19 0.81 5.35 9.65
C ALA A 19 1.11 4.66 8.32
N TYR A 20 2.31 4.91 7.80
CA TYR A 20 2.75 4.43 6.50
C TYR A 20 4.08 3.71 6.61
N LYS A 21 4.24 2.61 5.87
CA LYS A 21 5.52 1.92 5.71
C LYS A 21 5.86 1.76 4.25
N TYR A 22 7.14 1.90 3.96
CA TYR A 22 7.67 1.84 2.61
C TYR A 22 8.74 0.76 2.50
N ASP A 23 8.88 0.19 1.31
CA ASP A 23 10.02 -0.66 0.99
C ASP A 23 11.27 0.13 0.59
N LEU A 24 12.34 -0.60 0.24
CA LEU A 24 13.62 -0.04 -0.19
C LEU A 24 13.56 0.66 -1.56
N GLN A 25 12.50 0.42 -2.35
CA GLN A 25 12.27 1.06 -3.65
C GLN A 25 11.33 2.27 -3.54
N ASP A 26 11.07 2.71 -2.32
CA ASP A 26 10.20 3.83 -2.02
C ASP A 26 8.73 3.63 -2.38
N ARG A 27 8.24 2.40 -2.24
CA ARG A 27 6.85 2.04 -2.51
C ARG A 27 6.12 1.75 -1.20
N LEU A 28 4.87 2.21 -1.09
CA LEU A 28 4.03 2.03 0.08
C LEU A 28 3.63 0.55 0.24
N ILE A 29 4.06 -0.12 1.30
CA ILE A 29 3.76 -1.54 1.56
C ILE A 29 2.73 -1.76 2.67
N GLU A 30 2.53 -0.78 3.54
CA GLU A 30 1.51 -0.83 4.59
C GLU A 30 0.97 0.57 4.86
N GLU A 31 -0.34 0.65 4.95
CA GLU A 31 -1.07 1.84 5.37
C GLU A 31 -2.00 1.45 6.51
N HIS A 32 -1.90 2.15 7.62
CA HIS A 32 -2.81 2.02 8.74
C HIS A 32 -3.58 3.33 8.90
N GLN A 33 -4.90 3.23 8.85
CA GLN A 33 -5.80 4.36 9.09
C GLN A 33 -6.95 3.93 9.99
N GLY A 34 -7.14 4.63 11.10
CA GLY A 34 -8.25 4.39 12.02
C GLY A 34 -8.39 2.93 12.42
N TRP A 35 -9.43 2.25 11.94
CA TRP A 35 -9.76 0.88 12.32
C TRP A 35 -9.10 -0.21 11.46
N GLY A 36 -8.38 0.15 10.40
CA GLY A 36 -7.94 -0.80 9.38
C GLY A 36 -6.47 -0.70 8.99
N THR A 37 -5.92 -1.80 8.49
CA THR A 37 -4.60 -1.84 7.84
C THR A 37 -4.74 -2.43 6.44
N LEU A 38 -4.27 -1.67 5.46
CA LEU A 38 -4.07 -2.12 4.08
C LEU A 38 -2.61 -2.55 3.90
N ARG A 39 -2.39 -3.63 3.15
CA ARG A 39 -1.04 -4.10 2.80
C ARG A 39 -0.92 -4.29 1.31
N TYR A 40 0.16 -3.77 0.75
CA TYR A 40 0.40 -3.76 -0.69
C TYR A 40 1.60 -4.64 -1.02
N GLU A 41 1.43 -5.45 -2.05
CA GLU A 41 2.50 -6.28 -2.61
C GLU A 41 2.71 -5.90 -4.05
N TYR A 42 3.98 -5.66 -4.43
CA TYR A 42 4.37 -5.30 -5.78
C TYR A 42 5.06 -6.46 -6.47
N ASP A 43 4.91 -6.54 -7.78
CA ASP A 43 5.70 -7.47 -8.60
C ASP A 43 7.15 -7.00 -8.81
N SER A 44 7.94 -7.80 -9.52
CA SER A 44 9.35 -7.53 -9.78
C SER A 44 9.58 -6.31 -10.68
N VAL A 45 8.57 -5.85 -11.42
CA VAL A 45 8.63 -4.66 -12.28
C VAL A 45 8.02 -3.43 -11.61
N GLY A 46 7.57 -3.57 -10.36
CA GLY A 46 7.07 -2.50 -9.51
C GLY A 46 5.60 -2.16 -9.68
N GLN A 47 4.81 -3.03 -10.30
CA GLN A 47 3.37 -2.86 -10.41
C GLN A 47 2.68 -3.47 -9.19
N LEU A 48 1.60 -2.84 -8.72
CA LEU A 48 0.81 -3.38 -7.61
C LEU A 48 0.23 -4.73 -8.04
N LYS A 49 0.54 -5.78 -7.30
CA LYS A 49 0.10 -7.14 -7.62
C LYS A 49 -1.02 -7.59 -6.68
N HIS A 50 -0.89 -7.31 -5.39
CA HIS A 50 -1.91 -7.66 -4.41
C HIS A 50 -2.19 -6.51 -3.43
N CYS A 51 -3.44 -6.39 -3.00
CA CYS A 51 -3.83 -5.56 -1.86
C CYS A 51 -4.57 -6.42 -0.84
N ARG A 52 -4.09 -6.46 0.40
CA ARG A 52 -4.78 -7.13 1.50
C ARG A 52 -5.59 -6.12 2.29
N LEU A 53 -6.90 -6.36 2.37
CA LEU A 53 -7.87 -5.53 3.06
C LEU A 53 -7.89 -5.82 4.58
N PRO A 54 -8.42 -4.91 5.41
CA PRO A 54 -8.48 -5.09 6.86
C PRO A 54 -9.29 -6.30 7.31
N ASP A 55 -10.28 -6.73 6.52
CA ASP A 55 -11.09 -7.92 6.74
C ASP A 55 -10.35 -9.23 6.38
N GLY A 56 -9.12 -9.12 5.90
CA GLY A 56 -8.29 -10.24 5.47
C GLY A 56 -8.46 -10.63 4.01
N SER A 57 -9.45 -10.07 3.31
CA SER A 57 -9.68 -10.28 1.88
C SER A 57 -8.47 -9.83 1.05
N LYS A 58 -8.21 -10.50 -0.07
CA LYS A 58 -7.06 -10.23 -0.94
C LYS A 58 -7.56 -9.84 -2.32
N LEU A 59 -7.20 -8.64 -2.76
CA LEU A 59 -7.44 -8.18 -4.12
C LEU A 59 -6.22 -8.50 -4.97
N ASP A 60 -6.43 -9.19 -6.09
CA ASP A 60 -5.43 -9.49 -7.10
C ASP A 60 -5.53 -8.51 -8.26
N TYR A 61 -4.45 -7.76 -8.51
CA TYR A 61 -4.36 -6.78 -9.58
C TYR A 61 -3.66 -7.40 -10.79
N ARG A 62 -4.36 -7.49 -11.92
CA ARG A 62 -3.78 -7.98 -13.17
C ARG A 62 -3.46 -6.82 -14.09
N HIS A 63 -2.27 -6.89 -14.69
CA HIS A 63 -1.79 -5.89 -15.63
C HIS A 63 -1.55 -6.51 -17.00
N GLN A 64 -1.90 -5.77 -18.05
CA GLN A 64 -1.57 -6.09 -19.43
C GLN A 64 -0.11 -5.72 -19.75
N PRO A 65 0.45 -6.29 -20.83
CA PRO A 65 1.71 -5.82 -21.39
C PRO A 65 1.69 -4.30 -21.59
N GLY A 66 2.73 -3.61 -21.11
CA GLY A 66 2.77 -2.14 -21.06
C GLY A 66 2.26 -1.52 -19.75
N GLY A 67 1.93 -2.34 -18.74
CA GLY A 67 1.67 -1.88 -17.37
C GLY A 67 0.28 -1.28 -17.15
N LYS A 68 -0.65 -1.48 -18.09
CA LYS A 68 -2.04 -1.04 -17.91
C LYS A 68 -2.80 -2.02 -17.04
N LEU A 69 -3.48 -1.52 -16.02
CA LEU A 69 -4.38 -2.32 -15.20
C LEU A 69 -5.50 -2.91 -16.07
N SER A 70 -5.69 -4.22 -16.00
CA SER A 70 -6.67 -4.95 -16.80
C SER A 70 -7.83 -5.51 -15.99
N SER A 71 -7.57 -6.01 -14.79
CA SER A 71 -8.63 -6.48 -13.87
C SER A 71 -8.19 -6.35 -12.42
N ILE A 72 -9.17 -6.28 -11.54
CA ILE A 72 -9.02 -6.47 -10.10
C ILE A 72 -9.96 -7.61 -9.74
N ASP A 73 -9.41 -8.65 -9.12
CA ASP A 73 -10.12 -9.86 -8.73
C ASP A 73 -10.08 -9.98 -7.18
N LEU A 74 -11.06 -10.65 -6.58
CA LEU A 74 -11.18 -10.90 -5.12
C LEU A 74 -10.98 -12.39 -4.81
#